data_AF-A0A7K4HA81-F1
#
_entry.id   AF-A0A7K4HA81-F1
#
_cell.length_a   1.000
_cell.length_b   1.000
_cell.length_c   1.000
_cell.angle_alpha   90.00
_cell.angle_beta   90.00
_cell.angle_gamma   90.00
#
_symmetry.space_group_name_H-M   'P 1'
#
loop_
_entity.id
_entity.type
_entity.pdbx_description
1 polymer ?
#
loop_
_entity_poly.entity_id
_entity_poly.type
_entity_poly.pdbx_seq_one_letter_code
_entity_poly.pdbx_strand_id
1 'polypeptide(L)' 'MAWTPPSKFTVTISFLFLAIGLFLLVDIIFGHLTGILPPIAIGTFSSDEWYGIIGMTCVFLAWFLMFLGVRMKGM' A
#
# COMPACT_ATOMS: atom_id res chain seq x y z
N MET A 1 -16.53 20.12 -13.90
CA MET A 1 -15.35 20.65 -13.19
C MET A 1 -14.13 20.37 -14.05
N ALA A 2 -13.34 21.38 -14.42
CA ALA A 2 -12.10 21.15 -15.15
C ALA A 2 -11.13 20.39 -14.24
N TRP A 3 -10.84 19.14 -14.59
CA TRP A 3 -9.96 18.27 -13.82
C TRP A 3 -8.52 18.71 -14.06
N THR A 4 -7.92 19.39 -13.09
CA THR A 4 -6.49 19.68 -13.11
C THR A 4 -5.72 18.41 -12.78
N PRO A 5 -4.80 17.96 -13.65
CA PRO A 5 -4.02 16.76 -13.38
C PRO A 5 -3.16 16.96 -12.13
N PRO A 6 -2.99 15.91 -11.31
CA PRO A 6 -2.15 15.98 -10.11
C PRO A 6 -0.70 16.26 -10.49
N SER A 7 0.00 17.06 -9.67
CA SER A 7 1.39 17.42 -9.91
C SER A 7 2.30 16.18 -9.93
N LYS A 8 3.40 16.23 -10.70
CA LYS A 8 4.41 15.16 -10.73
C LYS A 8 4.90 14.79 -9.33
N PHE A 9 5.01 15.77 -8.43
CA PHE A 9 5.38 15.58 -7.04
C PHE A 9 4.36 14.72 -6.27
N THR A 10 3.06 15.03 -6.43
CA THR A 10 1.97 14.23 -5.83
C THR A 10 2.02 12.78 -6.32
N VAL A 11 2.28 12.56 -7.61
CA VAL A 11 2.41 11.22 -8.21
C VAL A 11 3.61 10.47 -7.62
N THR A 12 4.78 11.12 -7.48
CA THR A 12 5.97 10.51 -6.89
C THR A 12 5.77 10.13 -5.43
N ILE A 13 5.16 11.02 -4.63
CA ILE A 13 4.84 10.74 -3.23
C ILE A 13 3.85 9.57 -3.12
N SER A 14 2.80 9.57 -3.93
CA SER A 14 1.80 8.50 -3.96
C SER A 14 2.45 7.14 -4.26
N PHE A 15 3.42 7.12 -5.18
CA PHE A 15 4.16 5.92 -5.55
C PHE A 15 5.10 5.45 -4.44
N LEU A 16 5.77 6.37 -3.73
CA LEU A 16 6.61 6.04 -2.57
C LEU A 16 5.78 5.43 -1.43
N PHE A 17 4.62 6.02 -1.10
CA PHE A 17 3.71 5.45 -0.11
C PHE A 17 3.21 4.06 -0.51
N LEU A 18 2.96 3.85 -1.81
CA LEU A 18 2.59 2.55 -2.35
C LEU A 18 3.73 1.54 -2.18
N ALA A 19 4.95 1.88 -2.56
CA ALA A 19 6.11 1.00 -2.37
C ALA A 19 6.31 0.62 -0.89
N ILE A 20 6.23 1.60 0.02
CA ILE A 20 6.37 1.36 1.47
C ILE A 20 5.24 0.47 1.99
N GLY A 21 3.99 0.72 1.59
CA GLY A 21 2.84 -0.10 1.98
C GLY A 21 2.98 -1.56 1.53
N LEU A 22 3.51 -1.79 0.34
CA LEU A 22 3.76 -3.14 -0.18
C LEU A 22 4.86 -3.85 0.63
N PHE A 23 5.95 -3.16 0.96
CA PHE A 23 7.00 -3.72 1.79
C PHE A 23 6.51 -4.08 3.21
N LEU A 24 5.70 -3.22 3.83
CA LEU A 24 5.11 -3.51 5.14
C LEU A 24 4.18 -4.72 5.08
N LEU A 25 3.35 -4.83 4.05
CA LEU A 25 2.45 -5.97 3.85
C LEU A 25 3.23 -7.28 3.65
N VAL A 26 4.33 -7.24 2.88
CA VAL A 26 5.21 -8.41 2.70
C VAL A 26 5.86 -8.82 4.02
N ASP A 27 6.36 -7.86 4.81
CA ASP A 27 6.98 -8.17 6.11
C ASP A 27 5.96 -8.77 7.10
N ILE A 28 4.70 -8.32 7.07
CA ILE A 28 3.63 -8.82 7.94
C ILE A 28 3.21 -10.25 7.54
N ILE A 29 3.08 -10.54 6.24
CA ILE A 29 2.62 -11.85 5.76
C ILE A 29 3.73 -12.90 5.83
N PHE A 30 4.95 -12.54 5.40
CA PHE A 30 6.05 -13.49 5.23
C PHE A 30 7.02 -13.52 6.39
N GLY A 31 6.86 -12.62 7.37
CA GLY A 31 7.66 -12.70 8.58
C GLY A 31 9.07 -12.20 8.42
N HIS A 32 9.21 -10.90 8.21
CA HIS A 32 10.51 -10.23 8.18
C HIS A 32 11.38 -10.63 6.98
N LEU A 33 10.82 -10.48 5.77
CA LEU A 33 11.51 -10.81 4.51
C LEU A 33 12.34 -9.63 3.99
N THR A 34 11.97 -8.40 4.34
CA THR A 34 12.55 -7.15 3.81
C THR A 34 13.36 -6.38 4.85
N GLY A 35 13.27 -6.75 6.14
CA GLY A 35 14.06 -6.15 7.21
C GLY A 35 13.60 -4.75 7.62
N ILE A 36 12.43 -4.31 7.15
CA ILE A 36 11.93 -2.93 7.34
C ILE A 36 11.26 -2.79 8.71
N LEU A 37 10.53 -3.80 9.14
CA LEU A 37 10.00 -3.88 10.50
C LEU A 37 10.98 -4.64 11.40
N PRO A 38 11.16 -4.26 12.68
CA PRO A 38 11.89 -5.09 13.64
C PRO A 38 11.24 -6.49 13.70
N PRO A 39 11.99 -7.56 14.04
CA PRO A 39 11.47 -8.93 14.04
C PRO A 39 10.26 -9.02 14.98
N ILE A 40 9.07 -9.05 14.39
CA ILE A 40 7.82 -9.26 15.10
C ILE A 40 7.68 -10.77 15.24
N ALA A 41 7.57 -11.28 16.46
CA ALA A 41 7.28 -12.68 16.70
C ALA A 41 5.93 -12.99 16.05
N ILE A 42 5.95 -13.71 14.93
CA ILE A 42 4.74 -14.18 14.25
C ILE A 42 4.17 -15.31 15.13
N GLY A 43 3.41 -14.92 16.14
CA GLY A 43 2.56 -15.84 16.88
C GLY A 43 1.33 -16.19 16.05
N THR A 44 0.37 -16.86 16.69
CA THR A 44 -0.98 -17.00 16.13
C THR A 44 -1.66 -15.64 16.11
N PHE A 45 -1.79 -15.03 14.92
CA PHE A 45 -2.62 -13.85 14.73
C PHE A 45 -4.07 -14.16 15.07
N SER A 46 -4.68 -13.29 15.88
CA SER A 46 -6.11 -13.28 16.16
C SER A 46 -6.92 -12.94 14.91
N SER A 47 -8.21 -13.30 14.90
CA SER A 47 -9.10 -13.00 13.76
C SER A 47 -9.18 -11.50 13.45
N ASP A 48 -9.08 -10.63 14.46
CA ASP A 48 -9.12 -9.18 14.30
C ASP A 48 -7.86 -8.65 13.59
N GLU A 49 -6.69 -9.23 13.88
CA GLU A 49 -5.43 -8.90 13.20
C GLU A 49 -5.47 -9.32 11.73
N TRP A 50 -6.05 -10.48 11.42
CA TRP A 50 -6.28 -10.91 10.04
C TRP A 50 -7.18 -9.95 9.27
N TYR A 51 -8.27 -9.47 9.87
CA TYR A 51 -9.11 -8.45 9.24
C TYR A 51 -8.36 -7.12 9.05
N GLY A 52 -7.45 -6.77 9.96
CA GLY A 52 -6.55 -5.62 9.81
C GLY A 52 -5.61 -5.74 8.60
N ILE A 53 -5.03 -6.92 8.39
CA ILE A 53 -4.16 -7.20 7.22
C ILE A 53 -4.95 -7.11 5.92
N ILE A 54 -6.16 -7.70 5.89
CA ILE A 54 -7.05 -7.64 4.73
C ILE A 54 -7.45 -6.17 4.45
N GLY A 55 -7.79 -5.41 5.49
CA GLY A 55 -8.11 -3.99 5.38
C GLY A 55 -6.97 -3.16 4.79
N MET A 56 -5.74 -3.35 5.27
CA MET A 56 -4.54 -2.71 4.71
C MET A 56 -4.33 -3.08 3.24
N THR A 57 -4.54 -4.36 2.89
CA THR A 57 -4.44 -4.84 1.50
C THR A 57 -5.48 -4.17 0.60
N CYS A 58 -6.73 -4.04 1.06
CA CYS A 58 -7.80 -3.37 0.31
C CYS A 58 -7.54 -1.87 0.13
N VAL A 59 -7.05 -1.17 1.16
CA VAL A 59 -6.67 0.25 1.07
C VAL A 59 -5.54 0.44 0.05
N PHE A 60 -4.54 -0.43 0.09
CA PHE A 60 -3.46 -0.45 -0.89
C PHE A 60 -3.99 -0.66 -2.32
N LEU A 61 -4.87 -1.64 -2.52
CA LEU A 61 -5.46 -1.95 -3.83
C LEU A 61 -6.30 -0.77 -4.36
N ALA A 62 -7.09 -0.14 -3.50
CA ALA A 62 -7.88 1.05 -3.85
C ALA A 62 -6.99 2.23 -4.27
N TRP A 63 -5.88 2.44 -3.54
CA TRP A 63 -4.89 3.45 -3.88
C TRP A 63 -4.19 3.17 -5.21
N PHE A 64 -3.82 1.91 -5.45
CA PHE A 64 -3.23 1.46 -6.71
C PHE A 64 -4.19 1.69 -7.89
N LEU A 65 -5.47 1.32 -7.75
CA LEU A 65 -6.49 1.55 -8.77
C LEU A 65 -6.72 3.05 -9.03
N MET A 66 -6.71 3.88 -7.99
CA MET A 66 -6.78 5.34 -8.15
C MET A 66 -5.60 5.86 -8.98
N PHE A 67 -4.37 5.40 -8.67
CA PHE A 67 -3.18 5.78 -9.43
C PHE A 67 -3.26 5.35 -10.90
N LEU A 68 -3.72 4.12 -11.15
CA LEU A 68 -3.89 3.57 -12.49
C LEU A 68 -4.95 4.35 -13.29
N GLY A 69 -6.08 4.70 -12.65
CA GLY A 69 -7.11 5.54 -13.24
C GLY A 69 -6.66 6.96 -13.57
N VAL A 70 -5.80 7.56 -12.74
CA VAL A 70 -5.18 8.87 -13.02
C VAL A 70 -4.24 8.80 -14.23
N ARG A 71 -3.44 7.73 -14.35
CA ARG A 71 -2.53 7.52 -15.49
C ARG A 71 -3.29 7.28 -16.80
N MET A 72 -4.40 6.54 -16.77
CA MET A 72 -5.21 6.24 -17.96
C MET A 72 -5.96 7.45 -18.53
N LYS A 73 -6.33 8.43 -17.69
CA LYS A 73 -6.98 9.68 -18.14
C LYS A 73 -6.02 10.70 -18.76
N GLY A 74 -4.72 10.53 -18.57
CA GLY A 74 -3.67 11.41 -19.08
C GLY A 74 -3.05 10.94 -20.40
N MET A 75 -3.57 9.86 -21.01
CA MET A 75 -3.24 9.44 -22.39
C MET A 75 -4.21 10.06 -23.39
#